data_AF-A0AAU8N176-F1
#
_entry.id   AF-A0AAU8N176-F1
#
_cell.length_a   1.000
_cell.length_b   1.000
_cell.length_c   1.000
_cell.angle_alpha   90.00
_cell.angle_beta   90.00
_cell.angle_gamma   90.00
#
_symmetry.space_group_name_H-M   'P 1'
#
loop_
_entity.id
_entity.type
_entity.pdbx_description
1 polymer ?
#
loop_
_entity_poly.entity_id
_entity_poly.type
_entity_poly.pdbx_seq_one_letter_code
_entity_poly.pdbx_strand_id
1 'polypeptide(L)'
;MTTLHRRWAAVVALSLALIAGCARDPAAADVEVARVASPDARADAVLTEANPGATASFVYRIRVVAHGADWRAAPALAELHGATRNASAYGVDLRWQGADTLYADYLKARLVIAHKPTAAVAGRTVAVRLRAGVANPAAAAGGMAPRTP
;
A
#
# COMPACT_ATOMS: atom_id res chain seq x y z
N MET A 1 37.81 20.79 -66.57
CA MET A 1 36.53 21.47 -66.23
C MET A 1 35.87 20.71 -65.09
N THR A 2 35.96 21.30 -63.90
CA THR A 2 35.08 21.21 -62.70
C THR A 2 34.16 20.00 -62.52
N THR A 3 34.53 19.15 -61.56
CA THR A 3 33.68 18.16 -60.88
C THR A 3 32.60 18.86 -60.03
N LEU A 4 31.34 18.64 -60.38
CA LEU A 4 30.18 19.27 -59.76
C LEU A 4 29.73 18.49 -58.51
N HIS A 5 29.95 19.12 -57.36
CA HIS A 5 29.11 19.22 -56.16
C HIS A 5 28.06 18.11 -55.89
N ARG A 6 28.19 17.36 -54.79
CA ARG A 6 27.84 17.74 -53.39
C ARG A 6 26.45 17.23 -53.00
N ARG A 7 26.48 16.25 -52.09
CA ARG A 7 25.50 15.97 -51.02
C ARG A 7 24.08 15.65 -51.47
N TRP A 8 23.82 14.36 -51.67
CA TRP A 8 22.47 13.83 -51.72
C TRP A 8 22.26 12.93 -50.49
N ALA A 9 21.39 13.44 -49.61
CA ALA A 9 20.61 12.70 -48.62
C ALA A 9 21.37 11.88 -47.55
N ALA A 10 22.14 12.56 -46.71
CA ALA A 10 22.29 12.14 -45.31
C ALA A 10 21.01 12.54 -44.54
N VAL A 11 19.89 11.92 -44.89
CA VAL A 11 18.60 12.05 -44.19
C VAL A 11 18.02 10.65 -44.18
N VAL A 12 17.90 10.03 -43.00
CA VAL A 12 16.95 8.93 -42.65
C VAL A 12 17.37 8.22 -41.35
N ALA A 13 18.55 8.43 -40.79
CA ALA A 13 19.00 7.67 -39.60
C ALA A 13 18.92 8.42 -38.24
N LEU A 14 17.84 9.16 -37.94
CA LEU A 14 17.71 9.81 -36.62
C LEU A 14 16.30 9.86 -36.01
N SER A 15 15.41 8.90 -36.30
CA SER A 15 14.00 9.05 -35.89
C SER A 15 13.34 7.86 -35.18
N LEU A 16 14.07 6.95 -34.51
CA LEU A 16 13.43 5.86 -33.75
C LEU A 16 14.10 5.55 -32.39
N ALA A 17 14.35 6.58 -31.57
CA ALA A 17 14.79 6.39 -30.18
C ALA A 17 13.91 7.11 -29.14
N LEU A 18 12.62 7.32 -29.44
CA LEU A 18 11.68 8.04 -28.56
C LEU A 18 10.50 7.20 -28.02
N ILE A 19 10.58 5.87 -28.07
CA ILE A 19 9.50 4.99 -27.55
C ILE A 19 9.94 4.11 -26.36
N ALA A 20 11.09 4.41 -25.74
CA ALA A 20 11.50 3.78 -24.49
C ALA A 20 11.16 4.70 -23.30
N GLY A 21 9.87 4.96 -23.11
CA GLY A 21 9.40 5.97 -22.14
C GLY A 21 8.04 5.68 -21.52
N CYS A 22 7.59 4.43 -21.51
CA CYS A 22 6.55 3.99 -20.58
C CYS A 22 7.15 2.87 -19.75
N ALA A 23 8.15 3.20 -18.92
CA ALA A 23 8.40 2.37 -17.75
C ALA A 23 7.07 2.30 -17.02
N ARG A 24 6.47 1.10 -16.98
CA ARG A 24 5.31 0.78 -16.15
C ARG A 24 5.59 1.42 -14.81
N ASP A 25 4.76 2.37 -14.38
CA ASP A 25 4.82 2.87 -13.00
C ASP A 25 4.83 1.62 -12.13
N PRO A 26 5.93 1.29 -11.44
CA PRO A 26 5.89 0.18 -10.51
C PRO A 26 4.76 0.57 -9.55
N ALA A 27 3.72 -0.26 -9.47
CA ALA A 27 2.57 -0.03 -8.60
C ALA A 27 3.08 0.59 -7.30
N ALA A 28 2.63 1.80 -6.98
CA ALA A 28 3.32 2.66 -6.01
C ALA A 28 3.68 1.86 -4.77
N ALA A 29 4.96 1.94 -4.38
CA ALA A 29 5.49 1.18 -3.25
C ALA A 29 4.60 1.39 -2.01
N ASP A 30 4.38 0.32 -1.25
CA ASP A 30 3.66 0.38 0.03
C ASP A 30 4.31 1.45 0.94
N VAL A 31 3.50 2.38 1.43
CA VAL A 31 3.90 3.37 2.44
C VAL A 31 3.31 2.96 3.79
N GLU A 32 4.11 2.96 4.87
CA GLU A 32 3.58 2.76 6.22
C GLU A 32 2.72 3.96 6.63
N VAL A 33 1.47 3.72 6.99
CA VAL A 33 0.49 4.77 7.32
C VAL A 33 0.00 4.69 8.77
N ALA A 34 0.18 3.53 9.42
CA ALA A 34 -0.06 3.38 10.84
C ALA A 34 0.78 2.25 11.42
N ARG A 35 1.23 2.45 12.66
CA ARG A 35 1.84 1.43 13.50
C ARG A 35 1.24 1.50 14.89
N VAL A 36 0.78 0.37 15.40
CA VAL A 36 0.20 0.28 16.73
C VAL A 36 0.89 -0.85 17.49
N ALA A 37 1.58 -0.50 18.57
CA ALA A 37 2.19 -1.47 19.46
C ALA A 37 1.09 -2.28 20.18
N SER A 38 1.35 -3.58 20.35
CA SER A 38 0.56 -4.44 21.24
C SER A 38 0.66 -3.95 22.70
N PRO A 39 -0.33 -4.24 23.57
CA PRO A 39 -0.35 -3.75 24.95
C PRO A 39 0.88 -4.13 25.79
N ASP A 40 1.59 -5.20 25.44
CA ASP A 40 2.81 -5.65 26.11
C ASP A 40 4.10 -5.26 25.36
N ALA A 41 3.98 -4.45 24.30
CA ALA A 41 5.08 -3.95 23.48
C ALA A 41 6.00 -5.04 22.91
N ARG A 42 5.49 -6.25 22.64
CA ARG A 42 6.29 -7.32 22.01
C ARG A 42 6.06 -7.46 20.50
N ALA A 43 4.94 -6.94 20.01
CA ALA A 43 4.60 -6.93 18.60
C ALA A 43 4.04 -5.58 18.17
N ASP A 44 4.23 -5.25 16.90
CA ASP A 44 3.59 -4.11 16.24
C ASP A 44 2.63 -4.61 15.16
N ALA A 45 1.46 -3.99 15.11
CA ALA A 45 0.57 -4.06 13.97
C ALA A 45 0.92 -2.91 13.01
N VAL A 46 1.21 -3.23 11.75
CA VAL A 46 1.61 -2.27 10.74
C VAL A 46 0.58 -2.26 9.62
N LEU A 47 0.08 -1.08 9.30
CA LEU A 47 -0.77 -0.83 8.13
C LEU A 47 0.04 -0.12 7.07
N THR A 48 0.04 -0.65 5.86
CA THR A 48 0.58 0.04 4.69
C THR A 48 -0.50 0.39 3.70
N GLU A 49 -0.28 1.47 2.95
CA GLU A 49 -1.12 1.92 1.85
C GLU A 49 -0.32 1.88 0.54
N ALA A 50 -0.90 1.30 -0.50
CA ALA A 50 -0.44 1.48 -1.88
C ALA A 50 -1.48 2.28 -2.67
N ASN A 51 -1.00 3.26 -3.44
CA ASN A 51 -1.80 4.02 -4.39
C ASN A 51 -1.47 3.60 -5.84
N PRO A 52 -2.22 2.66 -6.43
CA PRO A 52 -1.99 2.20 -7.81
C PRO A 52 -2.28 3.24 -8.90
N GLY A 53 -2.70 4.46 -8.54
CA GLY A 53 -2.94 5.58 -9.47
C GLY A 53 -4.42 5.95 -9.60
N ALA A 54 -4.70 6.97 -10.43
CA ALA A 54 -5.97 7.68 -10.47
C ALA A 54 -7.22 6.82 -10.74
N THR A 55 -7.06 5.66 -11.39
CA THR A 55 -8.18 4.79 -11.77
C THR A 55 -8.39 3.61 -10.83
N ALA A 56 -7.52 3.41 -9.84
CA ALA A 56 -7.54 2.24 -8.98
C ALA A 56 -7.68 2.63 -7.50
N SER A 57 -8.39 1.80 -6.74
CA SER A 57 -8.61 2.04 -5.31
C SER A 57 -7.33 1.84 -4.52
N PHE A 58 -7.15 2.61 -3.43
CA PHE A 58 -6.10 2.35 -2.44
C PHE A 58 -6.14 0.90 -1.97
N VAL A 59 -4.95 0.33 -1.73
CA VAL A 59 -4.82 -1.02 -1.18
C VAL A 59 -4.18 -0.93 0.19
N TYR A 60 -4.87 -1.46 1.20
CA TYR A 60 -4.41 -1.50 2.58
C TYR A 60 -3.93 -2.90 2.94
N ARG A 61 -2.72 -3.01 3.48
CA ARG A 61 -2.15 -4.31 3.86
C ARG A 61 -1.78 -4.33 5.33
N ILE A 62 -2.23 -5.38 6.01
CA ILE A 62 -2.05 -5.55 7.45
C ILE A 62 -0.93 -6.56 7.69
N ARG A 63 0.06 -6.16 8.47
CA ARG A 63 1.18 -7.00 8.89
C ARG A 63 1.31 -6.96 10.40
N VAL A 64 1.85 -8.03 10.97
CA VAL A 64 2.23 -8.07 12.38
C VAL A 64 3.70 -8.47 12.45
N VAL A 65 4.50 -7.68 13.15
CA VAL A 65 5.94 -7.87 13.29
C VAL A 65 6.36 -7.81 14.74
N ALA A 66 7.59 -8.26 15.05
CA ALA A 66 8.17 -8.02 16.36
C ALA A 66 8.25 -6.51 16.61
N HIS A 67 8.10 -6.08 17.86
CA HIS A 67 8.10 -4.66 18.20
C HIS A 67 9.37 -3.96 17.70
N GLY A 68 9.19 -2.83 16.99
CA GLY A 68 10.28 -2.05 16.39
C GLY A 68 10.91 -2.66 15.12
N ALA A 69 10.50 -3.85 14.69
CA ALA A 69 11.06 -4.48 13.50
C ALA A 69 10.54 -3.86 12.18
N ASP A 70 11.36 -3.98 11.13
CA ASP A 70 10.97 -3.64 9.77
C ASP A 70 9.87 -4.60 9.28
N TRP A 71 8.84 -4.04 8.62
CA TRP A 71 7.71 -4.77 8.08
C TRP A 71 7.91 -5.25 6.65
N ARG A 72 8.90 -4.73 5.90
CA ARG A 72 9.06 -5.00 4.47
C ARG A 72 9.25 -6.48 4.13
N ALA A 73 9.87 -7.23 5.04
CA ALA A 73 10.06 -8.68 4.90
C ALA A 73 8.88 -9.51 5.43
N ALA A 74 7.93 -8.88 6.14
CA ALA A 74 6.79 -9.59 6.73
C ALA A 74 5.66 -9.77 5.70
N PRO A 75 5.06 -10.97 5.61
CA PRO A 75 3.94 -11.20 4.72
C PRO A 75 2.70 -10.42 5.21
N ALA A 76 1.91 -9.92 4.26
CA ALA A 76 0.59 -9.38 4.59
C ALA A 76 -0.33 -10.52 5.06
N LEU A 77 -1.01 -10.31 6.18
CA LEU A 77 -1.98 -11.24 6.74
C LEU A 77 -3.36 -11.06 6.10
N ALA A 78 -3.65 -9.82 5.67
CA ALA A 78 -4.84 -9.46 4.91
C ALA A 78 -4.59 -8.22 4.03
N GLU A 79 -5.36 -8.12 2.96
CA GLU A 79 -5.42 -6.97 2.06
C GLU A 79 -6.86 -6.48 1.90
N LEU A 80 -7.05 -5.15 1.93
CA LEU A 80 -8.36 -4.52 1.76
C LEU A 80 -8.26 -3.47 0.65
N HIS A 81 -8.93 -3.73 -0.46
CA HIS A 81 -8.95 -2.83 -1.61
C HIS A 81 -10.14 -1.88 -1.50
N GLY A 82 -9.87 -0.58 -1.61
CA GLY A 82 -10.88 0.46 -1.49
C GLY A 82 -11.58 0.45 -0.13
N ALA A 83 -10.87 0.08 0.93
CA ALA A 83 -11.40 0.18 2.29
C ALA A 83 -11.63 1.65 2.65
N THR A 84 -12.76 1.91 3.30
CA THR A 84 -13.16 3.23 3.76
C THR A 84 -13.43 3.21 5.25
N ARG A 85 -13.20 4.34 5.90
CA ARG A 85 -13.50 4.58 7.31
C ARG A 85 -14.75 5.43 7.49
N ASN A 86 -15.08 6.25 6.51
CA ASN A 86 -16.34 6.97 6.39
C ASN A 86 -16.65 7.27 4.90
N ALA A 87 -17.61 8.17 4.61
CA ALA A 87 -18.00 8.49 3.24
C ALA A 87 -16.93 9.22 2.41
N SER A 88 -15.98 9.90 3.04
CA SER A 88 -14.94 10.71 2.39
C SER A 88 -13.50 10.24 2.68
N ALA A 89 -13.31 9.29 3.59
CA ALA A 89 -12.01 8.81 4.04
C ALA A 89 -11.81 7.33 3.69
N TYR A 90 -10.72 7.06 2.98
CA TYR A 90 -10.17 5.72 2.82
C TYR A 90 -9.37 5.33 4.07
N GLY A 91 -9.21 4.02 4.28
CA GLY A 91 -8.37 3.51 5.36
C GLY A 91 -8.94 2.34 6.12
N VAL A 92 -8.15 1.93 7.11
CA VAL A 92 -8.45 0.89 8.09
C VAL A 92 -7.90 1.37 9.43
N ASP A 93 -8.67 1.24 10.50
CA ASP A 93 -8.18 1.55 11.84
C ASP A 93 -7.72 0.26 12.54
N LEU A 94 -6.52 0.28 13.12
CA LEU A 94 -5.95 -0.86 13.83
C LEU A 94 -6.14 -0.71 15.33
N ARG A 95 -6.58 -1.78 15.99
CA ARG A 95 -6.75 -1.79 17.45
C ARG A 95 -6.45 -3.17 18.04
N TRP A 96 -5.58 -3.22 19.03
CA TRP A 96 -5.36 -4.43 19.80
C TRP A 96 -6.51 -4.67 20.79
N GLN A 97 -6.90 -5.93 20.94
CA GLN A 97 -7.69 -6.43 22.05
C GLN A 97 -6.86 -7.48 22.77
N GLY A 98 -6.28 -7.08 23.91
CA GLY A 98 -5.22 -7.88 24.52
C GLY A 98 -3.98 -7.95 23.61
N ALA A 99 -3.08 -8.86 23.95
CA ALA A 99 -1.77 -8.95 23.30
C ALA A 99 -1.73 -9.95 22.11
N ASP A 100 -2.80 -10.71 21.91
CA ASP A 100 -2.92 -11.81 20.95
C ASP A 100 -3.99 -11.58 19.87
N THR A 101 -4.81 -10.54 19.97
CA THR A 101 -5.86 -10.24 18.99
C THR A 101 -5.72 -8.83 18.46
N LEU A 102 -5.57 -8.70 17.15
CA LEU A 102 -5.59 -7.44 16.42
C LEU A 102 -6.91 -7.31 15.66
N TYR A 103 -7.65 -6.23 15.91
CA TYR A 103 -8.76 -5.83 15.07
C TYR A 103 -8.32 -4.84 14.00
N ALA A 104 -8.89 -5.01 12.81
CA ALA A 104 -8.79 -4.08 11.72
C ALA A 104 -10.20 -3.66 11.31
N ASP A 105 -10.52 -2.42 11.63
CA ASP A 105 -11.86 -1.84 11.55
C ASP A 105 -11.99 -0.99 10.28
N TYR A 106 -13.08 -1.19 9.55
CA TYR A 106 -13.41 -0.43 8.35
C TYR A 106 -14.91 -0.37 8.16
N LEU A 107 -15.39 0.66 7.47
CA LEU A 107 -16.80 0.84 7.16
C LEU A 107 -17.21 -0.14 6.05
N LYS A 108 -16.54 -0.08 4.90
CA LYS A 108 -16.73 -0.97 3.76
C LYS A 108 -15.46 -1.07 2.93
N ALA A 109 -15.29 -2.18 2.21
CA ALA A 109 -14.22 -2.40 1.26
C ALA A 109 -14.80 -2.98 -0.04
N ARG A 110 -14.13 -2.73 -1.17
CA ARG A 110 -14.53 -3.29 -2.46
C ARG A 110 -14.16 -4.76 -2.57
N LEU A 111 -13.00 -5.13 -2.06
CA LEU A 111 -12.49 -6.50 -2.02
C LEU A 111 -11.68 -6.68 -0.73
N VAL A 112 -11.84 -7.84 -0.11
CA VAL A 112 -11.08 -8.26 1.06
C VAL A 112 -10.43 -9.60 0.75
N ILE A 113 -9.11 -9.67 0.92
CA ILE A 113 -8.32 -10.89 0.74
C ILE A 113 -7.71 -11.23 2.09
N ALA A 114 -8.13 -12.35 2.68
CA ALA A 114 -7.51 -12.89 3.89
C ALA A 114 -6.56 -14.01 3.49
N HIS A 115 -5.25 -13.79 3.66
CA HIS A 115 -4.22 -14.76 3.26
C HIS A 115 -4.05 -15.84 4.34
N LYS A 116 -3.58 -15.41 5.50
CA LYS A 116 -3.43 -16.22 6.71
C LYS A 116 -3.67 -15.28 7.90
N PRO A 117 -4.87 -15.26 8.49
CA PRO A 117 -5.25 -14.25 9.48
C PRO A 117 -4.63 -14.51 10.86
N THR A 118 -3.48 -15.18 10.91
CA THR A 118 -2.70 -15.41 12.12
C THR A 118 -1.20 -15.26 11.82
N ALA A 119 -0.46 -14.69 12.77
CA ALA A 119 0.99 -14.55 12.69
C ALA A 119 1.64 -15.11 13.96
N ALA A 120 2.71 -15.88 13.80
CA ALA A 120 3.57 -16.26 14.91
C ALA A 120 4.63 -15.18 15.09
N VAL A 121 4.65 -14.50 16.23
CA VAL A 121 5.56 -13.39 16.53
C VAL A 121 5.91 -13.38 18.00
N ALA A 122 7.17 -13.14 18.35
CA ALA A 122 7.64 -13.06 19.75
C ALA A 122 7.18 -14.22 20.66
N GLY A 123 7.13 -15.45 20.11
CA GLY A 123 6.72 -16.65 20.84
C GLY A 123 5.21 -16.83 21.06
N ARG A 124 4.36 -16.01 20.40
CA ARG A 124 2.90 -16.13 20.46
C ARG A 124 2.26 -16.14 19.08
N THR A 125 1.03 -16.60 19.03
CA THR A 125 0.17 -16.46 17.84
C THR A 125 -0.73 -15.26 18.02
N VAL A 126 -0.66 -14.31 17.09
CA VAL A 126 -1.56 -13.17 17.00
C VAL A 126 -2.63 -13.45 15.95
N ALA A 127 -3.91 -13.31 16.30
CA ALA A 127 -5.03 -13.40 15.38
C ALA A 127 -5.43 -12.02 14.86
N VAL A 128 -5.60 -11.90 13.54
CA VAL A 128 -6.11 -10.69 12.88
C VAL A 128 -7.61 -10.88 12.58
N ARG A 129 -8.42 -9.95 13.06
CA ARG A 129 -9.88 -9.96 12.92
C ARG A 129 -10.34 -8.73 12.15
N LEU A 130 -10.88 -8.96 10.95
CA LEU A 130 -11.40 -7.91 10.08
C LEU A 130 -12.85 -7.60 10.48
N ARG A 131 -13.18 -6.34 10.78
CA ARG A 131 -14.54 -5.90 11.15
C ARG A 131 -15.06 -4.85 10.17
N ALA A 132 -16.00 -5.26 9.33
CA ALA A 132 -16.74 -4.37 8.44
C ALA A 132 -17.86 -3.63 9.21
N GLY A 133 -18.35 -2.51 8.65
CA GLY A 133 -19.44 -1.72 9.21
C GLY A 133 -19.03 -0.76 10.34
N VAL A 134 -17.73 -0.67 10.65
CA VAL A 134 -17.23 0.22 11.71
C VAL A 134 -16.86 1.57 11.09
N ALA A 135 -17.69 2.58 11.34
CA ALA A 135 -17.41 3.95 10.90
C ALA A 135 -16.46 4.67 11.87
N ASN A 136 -15.54 5.45 11.32
CA ASN A 136 -14.74 6.43 12.05
C ASN A 136 -15.06 7.84 11.51
N PRO A 137 -15.97 8.59 12.16
CA PRO A 137 -16.37 9.90 11.70
C PRO A 137 -15.25 10.95 11.81
N ALA A 138 -14.22 10.70 12.63
CA ALA A 138 -13.08 11.60 12.78
C ALA A 138 -11.99 11.40 11.70
N ALA A 139 -12.11 10.38 10.85
CA ALA A 139 -11.15 10.12 9.79
C ALA A 139 -11.13 11.24 8.74
N ALA A 140 -9.94 11.81 8.51
CA ALA A 140 -9.72 12.84 7.50
C ALA A 140 -9.93 12.31 6.07
N ALA A 141 -10.43 13.18 5.19
CA ALA A 141 -10.77 12.81 3.81
C ALA A 141 -9.54 12.45 2.95
N GLY A 142 -9.69 11.46 2.09
CA GLY A 142 -8.63 10.90 1.23
C GLY A 142 -8.02 9.61 1.78
N GLY A 143 -6.83 9.25 1.27
CA GLY A 143 -6.02 8.15 1.80
C GLY A 143 -5.39 8.48 3.16
N MET A 144 -4.76 7.49 3.77
CA MET A 144 -4.02 7.62 5.03
C MET A 144 -2.56 8.02 4.82
N ALA A 145 -2.00 7.81 3.62
CA ALA A 145 -0.63 8.23 3.35
C ALA A 145 -0.50 9.76 3.49
N PRO A 146 0.61 10.26 4.07
CA PRO A 146 0.88 11.69 4.13
C PRO A 146 0.83 12.31 2.74
N ARG A 147 0.17 13.46 2.59
CA ARG A 147 0.31 14.27 1.38
C ARG A 147 1.68 14.91 1.44
N THR A 148 2.58 14.52 0.54
CA THR A 148 3.79 15.30 0.28
C THR A 148 3.35 16.67 -0.23
N PRO A 149 3.85 17.79 0.35
CA PRO A 149 3.54 19.14 -0.11
C PRO A 149 4.08 19.41 -1.51
#